data_AF-A0AA85EIW2-F1
#
_entry.id   AF-A0AA85EIW2-F1
#
_cell.length_a   1.000
_cell.length_b   1.000
_cell.length_c   1.000
_cell.angle_alpha   90.00
_cell.angle_beta   90.00
_cell.angle_gamma   90.00
#
_symmetry.space_group_name_H-M   'P 1'
#
loop_
_entity.id
_entity.type
_entity.pdbx_description
1 polymer ?
#
loop_
_entity_poly.entity_id
_entity_poly.type
_entity_poly.pdbx_seq_one_letter_code
_entity_poly.pdbx_strand_id
1 'polypeptide(L)'
;MTKKDMKGDKIVAHFLTFIGQEAYSLLKTLAYPDKPISLPYTTLKELLLNHVKCTSFECRERAKFHKMIRQDNQKVKDFILELQRQAAKCNFGDQLHVQLRDRLIAGINIPGLEKSC
;
A
#
# COMPACT_ATOMS: atom_id res chain seq x y z
N MET A 1 -3.82 36.26 13.50
CA MET A 1 -3.54 34.85 13.84
C MET A 1 -4.27 34.51 15.14
N THR A 2 -5.46 33.93 15.06
CA THR A 2 -6.22 33.48 16.24
C THR A 2 -6.44 31.98 16.10
N LYS A 3 -5.66 31.20 16.85
CA LYS A 3 -5.96 29.79 17.11
C LYS A 3 -7.25 29.77 17.91
N LYS A 4 -8.37 29.46 17.25
CA LYS A 4 -9.62 29.13 17.93
C LYS A 4 -9.52 27.65 18.27
N ASP A 5 -9.45 27.33 19.55
CA ASP A 5 -9.63 25.97 20.05
C ASP A 5 -11.04 25.50 19.66
N MET A 6 -11.12 24.80 18.53
CA MET A 6 -12.37 24.20 18.06
C MET A 6 -12.57 22.88 18.78
N LYS A 7 -13.69 22.76 19.50
CA LYS A 7 -14.21 21.49 20.02
C LYS A 7 -14.20 20.43 18.92
N GLY A 8 -13.74 19.21 19.20
CA GLY A 8 -13.49 18.15 18.21
C GLY A 8 -14.63 17.93 17.19
N ASP A 9 -15.88 17.98 17.66
CA ASP A 9 -17.08 17.83 16.81
C ASP A 9 -17.18 18.92 15.73
N LYS A 10 -16.77 20.16 16.04
CA LYS A 10 -16.75 21.25 15.07
C LYS A 10 -15.69 21.01 14.00
N ILE A 11 -14.53 20.48 14.37
CA ILE A 11 -13.45 20.17 13.41
C ILE A 11 -13.90 19.08 12.44
N VAL A 12 -14.52 18.01 12.96
CA VAL A 12 -15.05 16.91 12.12
C VAL A 12 -16.11 17.42 11.16
N ALA A 13 -17.08 18.20 11.63
CA ALA A 13 -18.12 18.75 10.77
C ALA A 13 -17.54 19.63 9.64
N HIS A 14 -16.61 20.54 9.96
CA HIS A 14 -15.97 21.38 8.96
C HIS A 14 -15.15 20.55 7.96
N PHE A 15 -14.43 19.54 8.43
CA PHE A 15 -13.67 18.65 7.57
C PHE A 15 -14.58 17.92 6.57
N LEU A 16 -15.66 17.29 7.04
CA LEU A 16 -16.60 16.57 6.19
C LEU A 16 -17.29 17.46 5.15
N THR A 17 -17.56 18.72 5.48
CA THR A 17 -18.10 19.70 4.51
C THR A 17 -17.06 20.11 3.46
N PHE A 18 -15.78 20.21 3.83
CA PHE A 18 -14.74 20.77 2.97
C PHE A 18 -14.06 19.74 2.04
N ILE A 19 -14.02 18.46 2.39
CA ILE A 19 -13.30 17.41 1.62
C ILE A 19 -13.89 17.12 0.23
N GLY A 20 -15.11 17.58 -0.06
CA GLY A 20 -15.79 17.33 -1.33
C GLY A 20 -16.44 15.95 -1.44
N GLN A 21 -17.23 15.77 -2.50
CA GLN A 21 -18.14 14.63 -2.65
C GLN A 21 -17.41 13.28 -2.80
N GLU A 22 -16.36 13.22 -3.63
CA GLU A 22 -15.64 11.97 -3.90
C GLU A 22 -14.93 11.45 -2.64
N ALA A 23 -14.18 12.30 -1.95
CA ALA A 23 -13.49 11.94 -0.72
C ALA A 23 -14.48 11.57 0.39
N TYR A 24 -15.62 12.27 0.50
CA TYR A 24 -16.67 11.91 1.45
C TYR A 24 -17.31 10.54 1.15
N SER A 25 -17.58 10.23 -0.13
CA SER A 25 -18.11 8.93 -0.56
C SER A 25 -17.14 7.79 -0.22
N LEU A 26 -15.85 7.98 -0.52
CA LEU A 26 -14.80 7.04 -0.14
C LEU A 26 -14.73 6.86 1.38
N LEU A 27 -14.73 7.96 2.13
CA LEU A 27 -14.66 7.94 3.59
C LEU A 27 -15.85 7.20 4.21
N LYS A 28 -17.06 7.35 3.64
CA LYS A 28 -18.25 6.59 4.05
C LYS A 28 -18.08 5.08 3.86
N THR A 29 -17.46 4.67 2.75
CA THR A 29 -17.13 3.26 2.50
C THR A 29 -16.06 2.74 3.46
N LEU A 30 -15.01 3.51 3.69
CA LEU A 30 -13.90 3.12 4.58
C LEU A 30 -14.26 3.10 6.07
N ALA A 31 -15.22 3.94 6.49
CA ALA A 31 -15.65 4.03 7.89
C ALA A 31 -16.68 2.96 8.28
N TYR A 32 -17.24 2.19 7.33
CA TYR A 32 -18.26 1.19 7.61
C TYR A 32 -17.76 0.13 8.61
N PRO A 33 -18.53 -0.24 9.66
CA PRO A 33 -19.95 0.06 9.89
C PRO A 33 -20.26 1.40 10.57
N ASP A 34 -19.24 2.15 10.99
CA ASP A 34 -19.40 3.42 11.70
C ASP A 34 -19.77 4.58 10.76
N LYS A 35 -20.27 5.67 11.35
CA LYS A 35 -20.57 6.91 10.61
C LYS A 35 -19.35 7.82 10.61
N PRO A 36 -18.96 8.45 9.49
CA PRO A 36 -17.82 9.38 9.48
C PRO A 36 -17.91 10.49 10.52
N ILE A 37 -19.12 11.00 10.81
CA ILE A 37 -19.32 12.06 11.81
C ILE A 37 -19.10 11.59 13.26
N SER A 38 -19.17 10.29 13.55
CA SER A 38 -18.93 9.75 14.90
C SER A 38 -17.46 9.40 15.14
N LEU A 39 -16.60 9.46 14.12
CA LEU A 39 -15.19 9.16 14.25
C LEU A 39 -14.36 10.43 14.54
N PRO A 40 -13.25 10.31 15.31
CA PRO A 40 -12.32 11.40 15.51
C PRO A 40 -11.72 11.89 14.19
N TYR A 41 -11.42 13.19 14.12
CA TYR A 41 -10.76 13.79 12.95
C TYR A 41 -9.45 13.07 12.56
N THR A 42 -8.66 12.63 13.55
CA THR A 42 -7.41 11.90 13.32
C THR A 42 -7.66 10.59 12.57
N THR A 43 -8.67 9.82 12.97
CA THR A 43 -9.07 8.58 12.31
C THR A 43 -9.55 8.83 10.88
N LEU A 44 -10.39 9.85 10.67
CA LEU A 44 -10.88 10.19 9.32
C LEU A 44 -9.74 10.59 8.38
N LYS A 45 -8.80 11.39 8.87
CA LYS A 45 -7.61 11.79 8.13
C LYS A 45 -6.73 10.59 7.79
N GLU A 46 -6.51 9.68 8.74
CA GLU A 46 -5.72 8.46 8.53
C GLU A 46 -6.37 7.51 7.53
N LEU A 47 -7.69 7.32 7.58
CA LEU A 47 -8.41 6.49 6.60
C LEU A 47 -8.19 6.98 5.17
N LEU A 48 -8.36 8.29 4.93
CA LEU A 48 -8.13 8.88 3.61
C LEU A 48 -6.67 8.80 3.20
N LEU A 49 -5.73 9.13 4.09
CA LEU A 49 -4.30 9.06 3.79
C LEU A 49 -3.84 7.64 3.51
N ASN A 50 -4.30 6.66 4.28
CA ASN A 50 -3.96 5.25 4.08
C ASN A 50 -4.53 4.73 2.78
N HIS A 51 -5.77 5.11 2.42
CA HIS A 51 -6.30 4.76 1.12
C HIS A 51 -5.47 5.39 0.01
N VAL A 52 -5.21 6.71 0.03
CA VAL A 52 -4.40 7.35 -1.03
C VAL A 52 -3.00 6.76 -1.12
N LYS A 53 -2.35 6.47 0.01
CA LYS A 53 -1.04 5.78 0.05
C LYS A 53 -1.14 4.37 -0.52
N CYS A 54 -2.11 3.58 -0.09
CA CYS A 54 -2.34 2.22 -0.54
C CYS A 54 -2.77 2.15 -2.02
N THR A 55 -3.48 3.15 -2.53
CA THR A 55 -3.88 3.26 -3.94
C THR A 55 -2.73 3.81 -4.80
N SER A 56 -1.72 4.42 -4.18
CA SER A 56 -0.55 4.97 -4.87
C SER A 56 0.58 3.94 -5.06
N PHE A 57 1.55 4.37 -5.87
CA PHE A 57 2.84 3.77 -6.25
C PHE A 57 3.22 2.41 -5.63
N GLU A 58 3.21 2.27 -4.30
CA GLU A 58 3.55 1.02 -3.60
C GLU A 58 2.79 -0.20 -4.12
N CYS A 59 1.46 -0.13 -4.27
CA CYS A 59 0.68 -1.27 -4.78
C CYS A 59 1.05 -1.61 -6.23
N ARG A 60 1.34 -0.60 -7.05
CA ARG A 60 1.80 -0.79 -8.44
C ARG A 60 3.17 -1.46 -8.46
N GLU A 61 4.10 -1.01 -7.62
CA GLU A 61 5.45 -1.56 -7.54
C GLU A 61 5.45 -2.98 -6.96
N ARG A 62 4.59 -3.27 -5.98
CA ARG A 62 4.34 -4.62 -5.45
C ARG A 62 3.77 -5.54 -6.53
N ALA A 63 2.81 -5.07 -7.31
CA ALA A 63 2.28 -5.85 -8.44
C ALA A 63 3.35 -6.17 -9.49
N LYS A 64 4.25 -5.22 -9.78
CA LYS A 64 5.42 -5.48 -10.65
C LYS A 64 6.35 -6.51 -10.02
N PHE A 65 6.70 -6.35 -8.75
CA PHE A 65 7.55 -7.27 -8.00
C PHE A 65 7.00 -8.71 -8.05
N HIS A 66 5.71 -8.89 -7.78
CA HIS A 66 5.06 -10.21 -7.79
C HIS A 66 4.97 -10.86 -9.17
N LYS A 67 5.18 -10.11 -10.25
CA LYS A 67 5.22 -10.63 -11.63
C LYS A 67 6.65 -10.90 -12.14
N MET A 68 7.69 -10.59 -11.37
CA MET A 68 9.07 -10.76 -11.82
C MET A 68 9.44 -12.24 -11.95
N ILE A 69 9.86 -12.64 -13.15
CA ILE A 69 10.35 -13.97 -13.48
C ILE A 69 11.70 -13.81 -14.17
N ARG A 70 12.67 -14.65 -13.80
CA ARG A 70 13.99 -14.69 -14.43
C ARG A 70 13.83 -15.07 -15.89
N GLN A 71 14.41 -14.30 -16.80
CA GLN A 71 14.48 -14.68 -18.21
C GLN A 71 15.47 -15.83 -18.40
N ASP A 72 15.23 -16.72 -19.38
CA ASP A 72 16.04 -17.93 -19.57
C ASP A 72 17.55 -17.64 -19.65
N ASN A 73 17.92 -16.56 -20.35
CA ASN A 73 19.30 -16.13 -20.56
C ASN A 73 19.83 -15.14 -19.50
N GLN A 74 19.03 -14.76 -18.51
CA GLN A 74 19.43 -13.84 -17.44
C GLN A 74 20.19 -14.60 -16.36
N LYS A 75 21.39 -14.11 -15.98
CA LYS A 75 22.15 -14.70 -14.87
C LYS A 75 21.37 -14.53 -13.57
N VAL A 76 21.37 -15.55 -12.72
CA VAL A 76 20.64 -15.55 -11.43
C VAL A 76 21.03 -14.34 -10.57
N LYS A 77 22.31 -13.99 -10.52
CA LYS A 77 22.79 -12.81 -9.77
C LYS A 77 22.17 -11.48 -10.26
N ASP A 78 21.94 -11.35 -11.57
CA ASP A 78 21.41 -10.12 -12.15
C ASP A 78 19.92 -10.02 -11.85
N PHE A 79 19.21 -11.16 -11.87
CA PHE A 79 17.83 -11.25 -11.43
C PHE A 79 17.66 -10.91 -9.95
N ILE A 80 18.53 -11.43 -9.07
CA ILE A 80 18.50 -11.10 -7.63
C ILE A 80 18.67 -9.58 -7.41
N LEU A 81 19.62 -8.96 -8.12
CA LEU A 81 19.85 -7.53 -8.01
C LEU A 81 18.64 -6.71 -8.49
N GLU A 82 18.01 -7.12 -9.60
CA GLU A 82 16.78 -6.50 -10.10
C GLU A 82 15.63 -6.65 -9.09
N LEU A 83 15.48 -7.84 -8.49
CA LEU A 83 14.48 -8.15 -7.49
C LEU A 83 14.64 -7.25 -6.25
N GLN A 84 15.87 -7.09 -5.75
CA GLN A 84 16.19 -6.20 -4.63
C GLN A 84 15.90 -4.74 -4.96
N ARG A 85 16.28 -4.27 -6.16
CA ARG A 85 15.99 -2.89 -6.62
C ARG A 85 14.49 -2.62 -6.71
N GLN A 86 13.71 -3.61 -7.14
CA GLN A 86 12.26 -3.46 -7.22
C GLN A 86 11.63 -3.50 -5.81
N ALA A 87 12.10 -4.38 -4.92
CA ALA A 87 11.63 -4.46 -3.55
C ALA A 87 11.83 -3.16 -2.76
N ALA A 88 12.92 -2.42 -3.03
CA ALA A 88 13.19 -1.12 -2.42
C ALA A 88 12.09 -0.08 -2.67
N LYS A 89 11.29 -0.23 -3.74
CA LYS A 89 10.16 0.65 -4.09
C LYS A 89 8.82 0.20 -3.50
N CYS A 90 8.77 -1.00 -2.92
CA CYS A 90 7.54 -1.66 -2.51
C CYS A 90 7.16 -1.38 -1.05
N ASN A 91 8.05 -0.75 -0.27
CA ASN A 91 7.86 -0.46 1.15
C ASN A 91 7.34 -1.68 1.93
N PHE A 92 8.05 -2.82 1.85
CA PHE A 92 7.62 -4.06 2.50
C PHE A 92 7.77 -4.05 4.03
N GLY A 93 8.49 -3.07 4.59
CA GLY A 93 8.79 -3.01 6.02
C GLY A 93 9.43 -4.32 6.50
N ASP A 94 8.94 -4.83 7.62
CA ASP A 94 9.46 -6.04 8.28
C ASP A 94 9.29 -7.32 7.43
N GLN A 95 8.45 -7.29 6.40
CA GLN A 95 8.21 -8.43 5.51
C GLN A 95 9.22 -8.51 4.36
N LEU A 96 10.17 -7.56 4.23
CA LEU A 96 11.08 -7.48 3.08
C LEU A 96 11.83 -8.79 2.81
N HIS A 97 12.38 -9.41 3.85
CA HIS A 97 13.15 -10.65 3.70
C HIS A 97 12.26 -11.82 3.25
N VAL A 98 11.06 -11.94 3.81
CA VAL A 98 10.08 -12.97 3.44
C VAL A 98 9.68 -12.80 1.96
N GLN A 99 9.33 -11.57 1.57
CA GLN A 99 8.90 -11.25 0.21
C GLN A 99 10.01 -11.51 -0.83
N LEU A 100 11.25 -11.15 -0.52
CA LEU A 100 12.41 -11.42 -1.39
C LEU A 100 12.64 -12.92 -1.57
N ARG A 101 12.63 -13.69 -0.47
CA ARG A 101 12.82 -15.14 -0.52
C ARG A 101 11.73 -15.80 -1.35
N ASP A 102 10.47 -15.51 -1.05
CA ASP A 102 9.33 -16.17 -1.68
C ASP A 102 9.27 -15.83 -3.17
N ARG A 103 9.53 -14.57 -3.55
CA ARG A 103 9.58 -14.17 -4.97
C ARG A 103 10.80 -14.71 -5.70
N LEU A 104 11.94 -14.86 -5.03
CA LEU A 104 13.11 -15.49 -5.63
C LEU A 104 12.82 -16.95 -5.98
N ILE A 105 12.25 -17.71 -5.05
CA ILE A 105 11.88 -19.12 -5.26
C ILE A 105 10.85 -19.23 -6.39
N ALA A 106 9.79 -18.41 -6.36
CA ALA A 106 8.75 -18.44 -7.39
C ALA A 106 9.17 -17.85 -8.75
N GLY A 107 10.25 -17.06 -8.78
CA GLY A 107 10.70 -16.31 -9.95
C GLY A 107 11.89 -16.92 -10.67
N ILE A 108 12.68 -17.76 -10.02
CA ILE A 108 13.72 -18.53 -10.70
C ILE A 108 13.04 -19.66 -11.46
N ASN A 109 12.99 -19.52 -12.78
CA ASN A 109 12.69 -20.64 -13.66
C ASN A 109 13.93 -21.57 -13.70
N ILE A 110 13.95 -22.61 -12.86
CA ILE A 110 14.93 -23.69 -12.95
C ILE A 110 14.28 -24.81 -13.78
N PRO A 111 14.74 -25.07 -15.02
CA PRO A 111 14.27 -26.24 -15.75
C PRO A 111 14.54 -27.50 -14.94
N GLY A 112 13.47 -28.21 -14.56
CA GLY A 112 13.51 -29.46 -13.79
C GLY A 112 13.06 -29.41 -12.33
N LEU A 113 12.84 -28.22 -11.74
CA LEU A 113 12.39 -28.12 -10.34
C LEU A 113 10.86 -28.25 -10.18
N GLU A 114 10.08 -28.07 -11.25
CA GLU A 114 8.60 -28.11 -11.24
C GLU A 114 8.01 -29.47 -10.85
N LYS A 115 8.82 -30.54 -10.78
CA LYS A 115 8.35 -31.90 -10.49
C LYS A 115 8.57 -32.37 -9.04
N SER A 116 8.98 -31.48 -8.14
CA SER A 116 9.49 -31.89 -6.81
C SER A 116 8.73 -31.33 -5.61
N CYS A 117 7.55 -30.73 -5.80
CA CYS A 117 6.68 -30.29 -4.72
C CYS A 117 5.36 -31.06 -4.76
#